data_AF-A0A212C7E9-F1
#
_entry.id   AF-A0A212C7E9-F1
#
_cell.length_a   1.000
_cell.length_b   1.000
_cell.length_c   1.000
_cell.angle_alpha   90.00
_cell.angle_beta   90.00
_cell.angle_gamma   90.00
#
_symmetry.space_group_name_H-M   'P 1'
#
loop_
_entity.id
_entity.type
_entity.pdbx_description
1 polymer ?
#
loop_
_entity_poly.entity_id
_entity_poly.type
_entity_poly.pdbx_seq_one_letter_code
_entity_poly.pdbx_strand_id
1 'polypeptide(L)'
;EQHVLEELERQAVLVYTPSRKVSGKRVVCYDDRYIVKLAYEQDGVIVSNDNYRDLQSENPEWKWFIEQRLLMFSFVNDRFMPPDDPLGRRGPTLSNFLSRKPKPPEPSWQHCPYGKKCTYGIKCKFYHPERPHQAQLAFLEEASFITLCDAHGGA
;
A
#
# COMPACT_ATOMS: atom_id res chain seq x y z
N GLU A 1 -23.71 -14.76 14.86
CA GLU A 1 -22.94 -14.17 13.75
C GLU A 1 -23.71 -13.13 12.95
N GLN A 2 -25.00 -13.34 12.62
CA GLN A 2 -25.79 -12.30 11.93
C GLN A 2 -25.85 -10.94 12.66
N HIS A 3 -25.88 -10.95 14.00
CA HIS A 3 -25.79 -9.75 14.82
C HIS A 3 -24.50 -8.95 14.62
N VAL A 4 -23.40 -9.58 14.18
CA VAL A 4 -22.13 -8.90 13.91
C VAL A 4 -22.27 -8.03 12.65
N LEU A 5 -22.95 -8.54 11.62
CA LEU A 5 -23.18 -7.79 10.39
C LEU A 5 -24.09 -6.58 10.64
N GLU A 6 -25.14 -6.76 11.45
CA GLU A 6 -26.04 -5.68 11.86
C GLU A 6 -25.30 -4.60 12.67
N GLU A 7 -24.41 -5.00 13.59
CA GLU A 7 -23.62 -4.06 14.37
C GLU A 7 -22.61 -3.30 13.49
N LEU A 8 -21.93 -3.98 12.56
CA LEU A 8 -20.98 -3.34 11.64
C LEU A 8 -21.68 -2.39 10.65
N GLU A 9 -22.90 -2.72 10.20
CA GLU A 9 -23.73 -1.81 9.40
C GLU A 9 -24.11 -0.58 10.23
N ARG A 10 -24.54 -0.76 11.48
CA ARG A 10 -24.87 0.35 12.39
C ARG A 10 -23.68 1.28 12.66
N GLN A 11 -22.46 0.73 12.65
CA GLN A 11 -21.21 1.49 12.79
C GLN A 11 -20.71 2.10 11.46
N ALA A 12 -21.46 1.93 10.36
CA ALA A 12 -21.07 2.36 9.02
C ALA A 12 -19.73 1.78 8.53
N VAL A 13 -19.34 0.62 9.06
CA VAL A 13 -18.15 -0.15 8.64
C VAL A 13 -18.50 -1.12 7.52
N LEU A 14 -19.70 -1.72 7.58
CA LEU A 14 -20.22 -2.63 6.57
C LEU A 14 -21.32 -1.93 5.76
N VAL A 15 -21.27 -2.09 4.44
CA VAL A 15 -22.33 -1.64 3.52
C VAL A 15 -22.80 -2.83 2.71
N TYR A 16 -24.11 -3.11 2.74
CA TYR A 16 -24.68 -4.18 1.94
C TYR A 16 -24.73 -3.78 0.47
N THR A 17 -24.30 -4.69 -0.39
CA THR A 17 -24.44 -4.55 -1.83
C THR A 17 -25.88 -4.81 -2.27
N PRO A 18 -26.36 -4.13 -3.33
CA PRO A 18 -27.72 -4.31 -3.80
C PRO A 18 -28.01 -5.76 -4.20
N SER A 19 -29.12 -6.30 -3.69
CA SER A 19 -29.67 -7.57 -4.15
C SER A 19 -31.19 -7.50 -4.15
N ARG A 20 -31.84 -8.25 -5.04
CA ARG A 20 -33.32 -8.28 -5.16
C ARG A 20 -33.84 -9.67 -5.48
N LYS A 21 -35.14 -9.90 -5.26
CA LYS A 21 -35.83 -11.11 -5.72
C LYS A 21 -36.61 -10.80 -7.00
N VAL A 22 -36.37 -11.56 -8.05
CA VAL A 22 -37.10 -11.49 -9.34
C VAL A 22 -37.69 -12.87 -9.60
N SER A 23 -39.02 -12.96 -9.70
CA SER A 23 -39.74 -14.22 -9.94
C SER A 23 -39.33 -15.35 -8.97
N GLY A 24 -39.23 -15.02 -7.67
CA GLY A 24 -38.82 -15.97 -6.62
C GLY A 24 -37.33 -16.30 -6.58
N LYS A 25 -36.53 -15.90 -7.58
CA LYS A 25 -35.07 -16.10 -7.63
C LYS A 25 -34.34 -14.87 -7.11
N ARG A 26 -33.29 -15.06 -6.31
CA ARG A 26 -32.41 -13.99 -5.86
C ARG A 26 -31.47 -13.59 -7.00
N VAL A 27 -31.41 -12.30 -7.29
CA VAL A 27 -30.46 -11.67 -8.21
C VAL A 27 -29.56 -10.78 -7.35
N VAL A 28 -28.26 -11.04 -7.39
CA VAL A 28 -27.24 -10.31 -6.62
C VAL A 28 -26.36 -9.55 -7.62
N CYS A 29 -26.04 -8.30 -7.31
CA CYS A 29 -25.07 -7.55 -8.09
C CYS A 29 -23.67 -8.17 -7.91
N TYR A 30 -22.75 -7.87 -8.82
CA TYR A 30 -21.38 -8.36 -8.69
C TYR A 30 -20.61 -7.47 -7.71
N ASP A 31 -20.47 -7.96 -6.47
CA ASP A 31 -19.92 -7.20 -5.35
C ASP A 31 -18.48 -6.73 -5.60
N ASP A 32 -17.69 -7.51 -6.33
CA ASP A 32 -16.30 -7.20 -6.69
C ASP A 32 -16.16 -5.84 -7.38
N ARG A 33 -17.11 -5.47 -8.24
CA ARG A 33 -17.10 -4.15 -8.90
C ARG A 33 -17.29 -3.02 -7.91
N TYR A 34 -18.14 -3.19 -6.90
CA TYR A 34 -18.31 -2.19 -5.85
C TYR A 34 -17.04 -2.03 -5.02
N ILE A 35 -16.40 -3.14 -4.65
CA ILE A 35 -15.16 -3.15 -3.88
C ILE A 35 -14.04 -2.41 -4.63
N VAL A 36 -13.76 -2.83 -5.87
CA VAL A 36 -12.68 -2.25 -6.68
C VAL A 36 -12.95 -0.79 -7.00
N LYS A 37 -14.18 -0.46 -7.43
CA LYS A 37 -14.54 0.91 -7.79
C LYS A 37 -14.43 1.87 -6.60
N LEU A 38 -14.96 1.48 -5.44
CA LEU A 38 -14.92 2.31 -4.24
C LEU A 38 -13.48 2.55 -3.77
N ALA A 39 -12.67 1.49 -3.75
CA ALA A 39 -11.26 1.62 -3.39
C ALA A 39 -10.51 2.51 -4.39
N TYR A 40 -10.76 2.36 -5.70
CA TYR A 40 -10.15 3.18 -6.74
C TYR A 40 -10.51 4.67 -6.60
N GLU A 41 -11.81 4.98 -6.45
CA GLU A 41 -12.30 6.36 -6.33
C GLU A 41 -11.79 7.08 -5.07
N GLN A 42 -11.48 6.33 -4.01
CA GLN A 42 -10.98 6.87 -2.74
C GLN A 42 -9.46 6.81 -2.60
N ASP A 43 -8.73 6.32 -3.61
CA ASP A 43 -7.30 5.96 -3.53
C ASP A 43 -6.98 5.13 -2.27
N GLY A 44 -7.82 4.12 -2.04
CA GLY A 44 -7.76 3.20 -0.91
C GLY A 44 -6.96 1.93 -1.19
N VAL A 45 -7.06 0.99 -0.25
CA VAL A 45 -6.48 -0.35 -0.31
C VAL A 45 -7.61 -1.38 -0.30
N ILE A 46 -7.48 -2.44 -1.09
CA ILE A 46 -8.42 -3.57 -1.08
C ILE A 46 -7.83 -4.66 -0.18
N VAL A 47 -8.58 -5.09 0.83
CA VAL A 47 -8.19 -6.23 1.66
C VAL A 47 -8.94 -7.47 1.18
N SER A 48 -8.26 -8.33 0.41
CA SER A 48 -8.85 -9.52 -0.19
C SER A 48 -7.77 -10.50 -0.62
N ASN A 49 -8.12 -11.78 -0.69
CA ASN A 49 -7.29 -12.82 -1.30
C ASN A 49 -7.70 -13.13 -2.75
N ASP A 50 -8.77 -12.52 -3.25
CA ASP A 50 -9.12 -12.58 -4.66
C ASP A 50 -8.27 -11.61 -5.47
N ASN A 51 -7.89 -12.01 -6.68
CA ASN A 51 -7.16 -11.19 -7.62
C ASN A 51 -8.09 -10.44 -8.59
N TYR A 52 -9.40 -10.70 -8.64
CA TYR A 52 -10.36 -9.99 -9.52
C TYR A 52 -9.95 -10.03 -11.00
N ARG A 53 -9.50 -11.19 -11.49
CA ARG A 53 -8.86 -11.34 -12.82
C ARG A 53 -9.74 -10.90 -13.99
N ASP A 54 -11.05 -11.05 -13.86
CA ASP A 54 -12.03 -10.59 -14.82
C ASP A 54 -12.06 -9.06 -14.87
N LEU A 55 -12.13 -8.39 -13.73
CA LEU A 55 -12.10 -6.92 -13.64
C LEU A 55 -10.76 -6.34 -14.13
N GLN A 56 -9.64 -7.01 -13.86
CA GLN A 56 -8.35 -6.64 -14.44
C GLN A 56 -8.34 -6.72 -15.97
N SER A 57 -9.10 -7.66 -16.55
CA SER A 57 -9.19 -7.81 -18.01
C SER A 57 -10.16 -6.79 -18.63
N GLU A 58 -11.14 -6.31 -17.87
CA GLU A 58 -12.12 -5.30 -18.32
C GLU A 58 -11.52 -3.89 -18.41
N ASN A 59 -10.68 -3.50 -17.44
CA ASN A 59 -10.14 -2.14 -17.37
C ASN A 59 -8.64 -2.16 -16.99
N PRO A 60 -7.74 -1.63 -17.85
CA PRO A 60 -6.30 -1.57 -17.56
C PRO A 60 -5.94 -0.68 -16.36
N GLU A 61 -6.73 0.36 -16.06
CA GLU A 61 -6.51 1.17 -14.86
C GLU A 61 -6.81 0.37 -13.59
N TRP A 62 -7.89 -0.41 -13.60
CA TRP A 62 -8.23 -1.29 -12.48
C TRP A 62 -7.20 -2.39 -12.32
N LYS A 63 -6.68 -2.95 -13.42
CA LYS A 63 -5.55 -3.87 -13.36
C LYS A 63 -4.37 -3.28 -12.59
N TRP A 64 -3.90 -2.11 -13.02
CA TRP A 64 -2.79 -1.44 -12.36
C TRP A 64 -3.10 -1.14 -10.89
N PHE A 65 -4.30 -0.65 -10.60
CA PHE A 65 -4.72 -0.36 -9.23
C PHE A 65 -4.72 -1.61 -8.34
N ILE A 66 -5.33 -2.71 -8.79
CA ILE A 66 -5.38 -3.98 -8.05
C ILE A 66 -3.96 -4.50 -7.81
N GLU A 67 -3.09 -4.48 -8.82
CA GLU A 67 -1.69 -4.89 -8.69
C GLU A 67 -0.91 -4.07 -7.65
N GLN A 68 -1.29 -2.80 -7.43
CA GLN A 68 -0.58 -1.88 -6.52
C GLN A 68 -1.27 -1.67 -5.16
N ARG A 69 -2.52 -2.13 -4.98
CA ARG A 69 -3.36 -1.81 -3.82
C ARG A 69 -4.10 -3.01 -3.22
N LEU A 70 -3.85 -4.23 -3.70
CA LEU A 70 -4.37 -5.45 -3.08
C LEU A 70 -3.51 -5.88 -1.89
N LEU A 71 -4.13 -5.95 -0.71
CA LEU A 71 -3.56 -6.52 0.51
C LEU A 71 -4.15 -7.90 0.77
N MET A 72 -3.34 -8.92 0.51
CA MET A 72 -3.66 -10.30 0.87
C MET A 72 -3.48 -10.53 2.38
N PHE A 73 -4.07 -11.59 2.90
CA PHE A 73 -3.97 -11.94 4.31
C PHE A 73 -4.15 -13.44 4.54
N SER A 74 -3.74 -13.90 5.72
CA SER A 74 -4.05 -15.25 6.21
C SER A 74 -4.71 -15.16 7.58
N PHE A 75 -5.47 -16.21 7.93
CA PHE A 75 -5.94 -16.43 9.29
C PHE A 75 -5.26 -17.66 9.86
N VAL A 76 -4.69 -17.53 11.05
CA VAL A 76 -4.19 -18.67 11.84
C VAL A 76 -5.03 -18.71 13.11
N ASN A 77 -5.98 -19.64 13.17
CA ASN A 77 -7.10 -19.60 14.11
C ASN A 77 -7.83 -18.25 14.00
N ASP A 78 -7.99 -17.52 15.10
CA ASP A 78 -8.68 -16.22 15.14
C ASP A 78 -7.74 -15.02 14.89
N ARG A 79 -6.48 -15.26 14.50
CA ARG A 79 -5.50 -14.20 14.27
C ARG A 79 -5.44 -13.81 12.80
N PHE A 80 -5.84 -12.57 12.51
CA PHE A 80 -5.61 -11.92 11.21
C PHE A 80 -4.13 -11.61 11.01
N MET A 81 -3.55 -12.06 9.90
CA MET A 81 -2.12 -11.95 9.59
C MET A 81 -1.92 -11.46 8.15
N PRO A 82 -1.87 -10.14 7.92
CA PRO A 82 -1.41 -9.58 6.65
C PRO A 82 0.13 -9.71 6.54
N PRO A 83 0.69 -9.76 5.32
CA PRO A 83 2.14 -9.79 5.11
C PRO A 83 2.77 -8.43 5.44
N ASP A 84 4.00 -8.45 5.96
CA ASP A 84 4.78 -7.23 6.21
C ASP A 84 5.28 -6.58 4.91
N ASP A 85 5.32 -7.34 3.81
CA ASP A 85 5.73 -6.95 2.46
C ASP A 85 4.63 -7.20 1.41
N PRO A 86 3.56 -6.39 1.36
CA PRO A 86 2.39 -6.64 0.51
C PRO A 86 2.68 -6.80 -0.99
N LEU A 87 3.71 -6.11 -1.51
CA LEU A 87 4.14 -6.19 -2.91
C LEU A 87 5.51 -6.91 -3.05
N GLY A 88 5.85 -7.75 -2.08
CA GLY A 88 7.09 -8.48 -1.99
C GLY A 88 8.30 -7.63 -1.61
N ARG A 89 9.49 -8.25 -1.62
CA ARG A 89 10.75 -7.69 -1.10
C ARG A 89 11.17 -6.31 -1.63
N ARG A 90 10.78 -5.96 -2.86
CA ARG A 90 11.09 -4.65 -3.48
C ARG A 90 9.97 -3.62 -3.30
N GLY A 91 8.85 -4.04 -2.73
CA GLY A 91 7.70 -3.20 -2.45
C GLY A 91 7.84 -2.39 -1.16
N PRO A 92 6.82 -1.59 -0.83
CA PRO A 92 6.75 -0.89 0.44
C PRO A 92 6.55 -1.86 1.60
N THR A 93 6.93 -1.41 2.81
CA THR A 93 6.49 -2.06 4.05
C THR A 93 4.98 -1.94 4.23
N LEU A 94 4.37 -2.84 4.99
CA LEU A 94 2.94 -2.77 5.32
C LEU A 94 2.52 -1.40 5.87
N SER A 95 3.32 -0.80 6.76
CA SER A 95 3.03 0.53 7.31
C SER A 95 3.03 1.63 6.24
N ASN A 96 3.91 1.55 5.24
CA ASN A 96 3.94 2.52 4.15
C ASN A 96 2.81 2.26 3.15
N PHE A 97 2.50 1.00 2.89
CA PHE A 97 1.40 0.58 2.03
C PHE A 97 0.04 1.07 2.52
N LEU A 98 -0.20 1.05 3.85
CA LEU A 98 -1.43 1.55 4.46
C LEU A 98 -1.43 3.07 4.73
N SER A 99 -0.32 3.77 4.46
CA SER A 99 -0.21 5.21 4.71
C SER A 99 -0.65 6.02 3.50
N ARG A 100 -1.52 7.02 3.72
CA ARG A 100 -1.88 8.03 2.70
C ARG A 100 -0.69 8.88 2.25
N LYS A 101 0.34 9.01 3.10
CA LYS A 101 1.60 9.69 2.77
C LYS A 101 2.72 8.67 2.94
N PRO A 102 3.19 8.03 1.87
CA PRO A 102 4.27 7.05 1.98
C PRO A 102 5.47 7.74 2.60
N LYS A 103 5.93 7.23 3.75
CA LYS A 103 7.19 7.71 4.32
C LYS A 103 8.29 7.18 3.40
N PRO A 104 9.30 8.00 3.06
CA PRO A 104 10.47 7.48 2.39
C PRO A 104 10.99 6.27 3.19
N PRO A 105 11.55 5.25 2.52
CA PRO A 105 12.13 4.12 3.24
C PRO A 105 13.04 4.69 4.32
N GLU A 106 12.87 4.23 5.58
CA GLU A 106 13.77 4.65 6.64
C GLU A 106 15.19 4.45 6.12
N PRO A 107 16.07 5.45 6.21
CA PRO A 107 17.45 5.24 5.84
C PRO A 107 17.89 4.04 6.66
N SER A 108 18.27 2.96 5.98
CA SER A 108 18.74 1.77 6.65
C SER A 108 20.10 2.14 7.23
N TRP A 109 20.09 2.81 8.39
CA TRP A 109 21.28 3.14 9.17
C TRP A 109 21.79 1.87 9.84
N GLN A 110 21.97 0.82 9.03
CA GLN A 110 22.70 -0.36 9.43
C GLN A 110 24.10 0.13 9.80
N HIS A 111 24.44 -0.10 11.07
CA HIS A 111 25.74 0.23 11.59
C HIS A 111 26.80 -0.48 10.74
N CYS A 112 27.85 0.24 10.36
CA CYS A 112 28.94 -0.37 9.61
C CYS A 112 29.50 -1.58 10.40
N PRO A 113 29.58 -2.77 9.78
CA PRO A 113 30.14 -3.96 10.44
C PRO A 113 31.57 -3.74 10.95
N TYR A 114 32.31 -2.80 10.36
CA TYR A 114 33.68 -2.46 10.73
C TYR A 114 33.78 -1.31 11.75
N GLY A 115 32.70 -0.57 12.01
CA GLY A 115 32.65 0.53 12.99
C GLY A 115 33.85 1.48 12.88
N LYS A 116 34.60 1.65 13.98
CA LYS A 116 35.81 2.49 14.06
C LYS A 116 36.98 2.00 13.19
N LYS A 117 36.95 0.73 12.75
CA LYS A 117 37.97 0.11 11.88
C LYS A 117 37.60 0.19 10.40
N CYS A 118 36.53 0.91 10.04
CA CYS A 118 36.12 1.05 8.65
C CYS A 118 37.13 1.87 7.84
N THR A 119 37.80 1.20 6.90
CA THR A 119 38.80 1.79 6.00
C THR A 119 38.17 2.54 4.83
N TYR A 120 36.87 2.33 4.55
CA TYR A 120 36.16 2.95 3.43
C TYR A 120 35.89 4.46 3.61
N GLY A 121 36.21 5.04 4.78
CA GLY A 121 36.11 6.48 5.00
C GLY A 121 34.70 7.03 4.71
N ILE A 122 34.62 8.28 4.25
CA ILE A 122 33.36 8.99 3.90
C ILE A 122 32.56 8.25 2.81
N LYS A 123 33.20 7.38 2.02
CA LYS A 123 32.55 6.58 0.98
C LYS A 123 31.83 5.32 1.50
N CYS A 124 31.86 5.07 2.81
CA CYS A 124 31.16 3.93 3.39
C CYS A 124 29.65 4.16 3.35
N LYS A 125 28.92 3.22 2.72
CA LYS A 125 27.45 3.22 2.61
C LYS A 125 26.69 2.94 3.92
N PHE A 126 27.39 2.63 5.00
CA PHE A 126 26.81 2.24 6.29
C PHE A 126 26.93 3.36 7.33
N TYR A 127 26.06 3.36 8.33
CA TYR A 127 26.03 4.40 9.36
C TYR A 127 27.24 4.31 10.31
N HIS A 128 27.80 5.47 10.65
CA HIS A 128 28.89 5.65 11.61
C HIS A 128 28.51 6.76 12.60
N PRO A 129 28.17 6.44 13.88
CA PRO A 129 27.75 7.45 14.86
C PRO A 129 28.85 8.47 15.22
N GLU A 130 30.11 8.11 14.96
CA GLU A 130 31.30 8.94 15.21
C GLU A 130 31.51 10.05 14.15
N ARG A 131 30.68 10.11 13.10
CA ARG A 131 30.83 11.06 11.99
C ARG A 131 29.67 12.06 11.96
N PRO A 132 29.92 13.37 11.77
CA PRO A 132 28.86 14.35 11.70
C PRO A 132 27.94 14.06 10.50
N HIS A 133 26.64 14.02 10.79
CA HIS A 133 25.53 13.65 9.90
C HIS A 133 25.41 14.48 8.59
N GLN A 134 26.17 15.59 8.47
CA GLN A 134 26.11 16.48 7.32
C GLN A 134 26.71 15.88 6.03
N ALA A 135 27.62 14.90 6.10
CA ALA A 135 28.27 14.37 4.90
C ALA A 135 27.41 13.36 4.09
N GLN A 136 26.31 12.85 4.65
CA GLN A 136 25.43 11.88 3.97
C GLN A 136 24.25 12.52 3.22
N LEU A 137 23.94 13.79 3.49
CA LEU A 137 22.89 14.52 2.78
C LEU A 137 23.31 14.92 1.35
N ALA A 138 24.59 15.21 1.12
CA ALA A 138 25.11 15.61 -0.19
C ALA A 138 24.95 14.52 -1.28
N PHE A 139 24.86 13.24 -0.90
CA PHE A 139 24.66 12.14 -1.85
C PHE A 139 23.17 11.88 -2.16
N LEU A 140 22.26 12.37 -1.31
CA LEU A 140 20.80 12.24 -1.51
C LEU A 140 20.21 13.41 -2.31
N GLU A 141 20.88 14.56 -2.33
CA GLU A 141 20.51 15.72 -3.18
C GLU A 141 20.68 15.43 -4.68
N GLU A 142 21.62 14.59 -5.10
CA GLU A 142 21.78 14.24 -6.53
C GLU A 142 20.77 13.18 -7.01
N ALA A 143 20.06 12.49 -6.12
CA ALA A 143 19.16 11.38 -6.47
C ALA A 143 17.67 11.73 -6.34
N SER A 144 17.32 12.97 -6.03
CA SER A 144 15.94 13.40 -5.83
C SER A 144 15.67 14.63 -6.71
N PHE A 145 14.51 14.65 -7.37
CA PHE A 145 13.97 15.71 -8.23
C PHE A 145 14.37 15.65 -9.72
N ILE A 146 13.69 14.78 -10.47
CA ILE A 146 13.04 15.29 -11.70
C ILE A 146 11.93 16.22 -11.20
N THR A 147 12.23 17.51 -11.16
CA THR A 147 11.24 18.57 -11.03
C THR A 147 10.36 18.51 -12.27
N LEU A 148 9.16 17.91 -12.16
CA LEU A 148 8.07 18.31 -13.03
C LEU A 148 7.56 19.64 -12.47
N CYS A 149 8.04 20.73 -13.06
CA CYS A 149 7.49 22.04 -12.85
C CYS A 149 6.09 22.05 -13.47
N ASP A 150 5.05 22.24 -12.64
CA ASP A 150 3.75 22.68 -13.12
C ASP A 150 3.92 24.05 -13.80
N ALA A 151 3.68 24.11 -15.09
CA ALA A 151 3.51 25.37 -15.81
C ALA A 151 2.05 25.80 -15.71
N HIS A 152 1.72 26.52 -14.65
CA HIS A 152 0.53 27.39 -14.63
C HIS A 152 0.94 28.86 -14.56
N GLY A 153 0.44 29.62 -15.53
CA GLY A 153 0.54 31.07 -15.69
C GLY A 153 0.64 31.37 -17.18
N GLY A 154 -0.36 31.91 -17.88
CA GLY A 154 -1.44 32.79 -17.49
C GLY A 154 -1.35 34.03 -18.38
N ALA A 155 -2.38 34.24 -19.22
CA ALA A 155 -2.85 35.49 -19.83
C ALA A 155 -3.71 35.14 -21.05
#